data_AF-A0A973LMA9-F1
#
_entry.id   AF-A0A973LMA9-F1
#
_cell.length_a   1.000
_cell.length_b   1.000
_cell.length_c   1.000
_cell.angle_alpha   90.00
_cell.angle_beta   90.00
_cell.angle_gamma   90.00
#
_symmetry.space_group_name_H-M   'P 1'
#
loop_
_entity.id
_entity.type
_entity.pdbx_description
1 polymer ?
#
loop_
_entity_poly.entity_id
_entity_poly.type
_entity_poly.pdbx_seq_one_letter_code
_entity_poly.pdbx_strand_id
1 'polypeptide(L)' 'TTMPWGNRSLLFRDPDGNLVNFFTPVTAAAMEKFAR' A
#
# COMPACT_ATOMS: atom_id res chain seq x y z
N THR A 1 -3.97 -4.67 8.85
CA THR A 1 -5.28 -5.10 8.30
C THR A 1 -5.36 -4.73 6.83
N THR A 2 -6.18 -5.41 6.04
CA THR A 2 -6.44 -5.01 4.64
C THR A 2 -7.46 -3.86 4.64
N MET A 3 -7.17 -2.80 3.89
CA MET A 3 -8.05 -1.64 3.75
C MET A 3 -9.32 -2.02 2.97
N PRO A 4 -10.45 -1.32 3.14
CA PRO A 4 -11.71 -1.69 2.48
C PRO A 4 -11.65 -1.65 0.94
N TRP A 5 -10.68 -0.93 0.37
CA TRP A 5 -10.40 -0.91 -1.07
C TRP A 5 -9.40 -1.98 -1.54
N GLY A 6 -9.01 -2.91 -0.66
CA GLY A 6 -8.22 -4.10 -1.01
C GLY A 6 -6.70 -3.94 -0.96
N ASN A 7 -6.18 -2.76 -0.62
CA ASN A 7 -4.75 -2.56 -0.41
C ASN A 7 -4.34 -2.86 1.03
N ARG A 8 -3.06 -3.17 1.22
CA ARG A 8 -2.41 -3.19 2.52
C ARG A 8 -1.29 -2.16 2.49
N SER A 9 -1.21 -1.33 3.52
CA SER A 9 -0.18 -0.29 3.64
C SER A 9 0.60 -0.43 4.94
N LEU A 10 1.88 -0.07 4.89
CA LEU A 10 2.79 0.06 6.02
C LEU A 10 3.47 1.43 5.91
N LEU A 11 3.27 2.27 6.92
CA LEU A 11 3.92 3.57 7.02
C LEU A 11 5.22 3.43 7.83
N PHE A 12 6.28 4.00 7.28
CA PHE A 12 7.61 4.02 7.88
C PHE A 12 8.15 5.44 7.85
N ARG A 13 8.85 5.85 8.91
CA ARG A 13 9.60 7.11 8.96
C ARG A 13 11.08 6.79 8.84
N ASP A 14 11.75 7.39 7.85
CA ASP A 14 13.20 7.26 7.70
C ASP A 14 13.96 8.17 8.70
N PRO A 15 15.30 8.05 8.81
CA PRO A 15 16.10 8.88 9.71
C PRO A 15 16.02 10.39 9.43
N ASP A 16 15.74 10.79 8.19
CA ASP A 16 15.60 12.20 7.79
C ASP A 16 14.19 12.75 8.07
N GLY A 17 13.26 11.89 8.52
CA GLY A 17 11.90 12.23 8.89
C GLY A 17 10.89 12.12 7.75
N ASN A 18 11.28 11.60 6.57
CA ASN A 18 10.36 11.39 5.46
C ASN A 18 9.39 10.26 5.78
N LEU A 19 8.13 10.43 5.37
CA LEU A 19 7.12 9.40 5.50
C LEU A 19 7.07 8.57 4.22
N VAL A 20 7.45 7.29 4.33
CA VAL A 20 7.41 6.33 3.24
C VAL A 20 6.21 5.40 3.42
N ASN A 21 5.44 5.22 2.35
CA ASN A 21 4.31 4.30 2.32
C ASN A 21 4.63 3.09 1.44
N PHE A 22 4.79 1.92 2.06
CA PHE A 22 4.79 0.65 1.35
C PHE A 22 3.36 0.18 1.20
N PHE A 23 2.86 0.12 -0.02
CA PHE A 23 1.54 -0.43 -0.29
C PHE A 23 1.62 -1.62 -1.24
N THR A 24 0.75 -2.60 -1.01
CA THR A 24 0.55 -3.74 -1.92
C THR A 24 -0.94 -3.93 -2.15
N PRO A 25 -1.40 -4.09 -3.40
CA PRO A 25 -2.74 -4.59 -3.67
C PRO A 25 -2.83 -6.05 -3.22
N VAL A 26 -3.94 -6.45 -2.60
CA VAL A 26 -4.14 -7.82 -2.10
C VAL A 26 -5.37 -8.48 -2.72
N THR A 27 -6.36 -7.71 -3.15
CA THR A 27 -7.55 -8.23 -3.84
C THR A 27 -7.36 -8.23 -5.36
N ALA A 28 -8.04 -9.14 -6.06
CA ALA A 28 -7.97 -9.22 -7.53
C ALA A 28 -8.31 -7.87 -8.21
N ALA A 29 -9.38 -7.20 -7.75
CA ALA A 29 -9.77 -5.89 -8.26
C ALA A 29 -8.70 -4.80 -8.01
N ALA A 30 -8.02 -4.85 -6.85
CA ALA A 30 -6.93 -3.92 -6.58
C ALA A 30 -5.69 -4.24 -7.44
N MET A 31 -5.38 -5.52 -7.64
CA MET A 31 -4.27 -5.94 -8.49
C MET A 31 -4.50 -5.51 -9.94
N GLU A 32 -5.69 -5.72 -10.48
CA GLU A 32 -6.08 -5.28 -11.81
C GLU A 32 -5.92 -3.76 -11.98
N LYS A 33 -6.37 -2.97 -10.98
CA LYS A 33 -6.23 -1.51 -10.98
C LYS A 33 -4.78 -1.02 -11.09
N PHE A 34 -3.82 -1.76 -10.52
CA PHE A 34 -2.40 -1.37 -10.49
C PHE A 34 -1.52 -2.23 -11.42
N ALA A 35 -2.09 -3.00 -12.35
CA ALA A 35 -1.37 -3.89 -13.24
C ALA A 35 -0.64 -3.20 -14.41
N ARG A 36 -0.49 -1.87 -14.40
CA ARG A 36 0.12 -1.08 -15.48
C ARG A 36 1.25 -0.20 -14.98
#